data_AF-A0A4V3X983-F1
#
_entry.id   AF-A0A4V3X983-F1
#
_cell.length_a   1.000
_cell.length_b   1.000
_cell.length_c   1.000
_cell.angle_alpha   90.00
_cell.angle_beta   90.00
_cell.angle_gamma   90.00
#
_symmetry.space_group_name_H-M   'P 1'
#
loop_
_entity.id
_entity.type
_entity.pdbx_description
1 polymer ?
#
loop_
_entity_poly.entity_id
_entity_poly.type
_entity_poly.pdbx_seq_one_letter_code
_entity_poly.pdbx_strand_id
1 'polypeptide(L)'
;SPHARAWVDALGGTAESGGFPYGGMVSFRIATRTPLESEGDAEKAHATAETFLTSLRLFTLAESLGGVESLAELPSLMTHGSIPPAERAALGIGEDLIRLSCGVEDGEDLVRDIEQALQIAVYGAAVTTKTNGVAKTNGVNGFHGFAVEGDETPPLVG
;
A
#
# COMPACT_ATOMS: atom_id res chain seq x y z
N SER A 1 -21.46 1.75 -15.50
CA SER A 1 -22.91 1.64 -15.76
C SER A 1 -23.33 2.66 -16.81
N PRO A 2 -24.48 2.52 -17.48
CA PRO A 2 -25.02 3.52 -18.42
C PRO A 2 -25.20 4.92 -17.79
N HIS A 3 -25.50 4.98 -16.49
CA HIS A 3 -25.57 6.22 -15.72
C HIS A 3 -24.21 6.95 -15.58
N ALA A 4 -23.13 6.20 -15.35
CA ALA A 4 -21.79 6.80 -15.27
C ALA A 4 -21.37 7.44 -16.60
N ARG A 5 -21.76 6.82 -17.73
CA ARG A 5 -21.43 7.32 -19.07
C ARG A 5 -22.15 8.62 -19.40
N ALA A 6 -23.44 8.71 -19.06
CA ALA A 6 -24.23 9.93 -19.24
C ALA A 6 -23.72 11.10 -18.38
N TRP A 7 -23.16 10.82 -17.20
CA TRP A 7 -22.56 11.85 -16.34
C TRP A 7 -21.22 12.34 -16.90
N VAL A 8 -20.40 11.45 -17.46
CA VAL A 8 -19.12 11.79 -18.13
C VAL A 8 -19.35 12.65 -19.37
N ASP A 9 -20.34 12.29 -20.20
CA ASP A 9 -20.66 13.04 -21.41
C ASP A 9 -21.19 14.47 -21.11
N ALA A 10 -21.79 14.67 -19.93
CA ALA A 10 -22.32 15.95 -19.49
C ALA A 10 -21.26 16.94 -18.97
N LEU A 11 -20.05 16.48 -18.65
CA LEU A 11 -18.98 17.29 -18.04
C LEU A 11 -18.08 18.00 -19.05
N GLY A 12 -18.30 17.84 -20.36
CA GLY A 12 -17.76 18.73 -21.39
C GLY A 12 -16.23 18.78 -21.52
N GLY A 13 -15.50 17.76 -21.05
CA GLY A 13 -14.04 17.74 -21.13
C GLY A 13 -13.53 17.65 -22.56
N THR A 14 -13.05 18.77 -23.11
CA THR A 14 -12.19 18.78 -24.29
C THR A 14 -10.81 18.27 -23.89
N ALA A 15 -10.17 17.48 -24.76
CA ALA A 15 -8.86 16.85 -24.54
C ALA A 15 -7.70 17.80 -24.12
N GLU A 16 -7.90 19.12 -24.12
CA GLU A 16 -6.90 20.14 -23.77
C GLU A 16 -6.97 20.64 -22.31
N SER A 17 -7.98 20.27 -21.52
CA SER A 17 -7.90 20.37 -20.05
C SER A 17 -7.51 19.00 -19.52
N GLY A 18 -6.24 18.81 -19.14
CA GLY A 18 -5.63 17.52 -18.77
C GLY A 18 -6.19 16.77 -17.55
N GLY A 19 -7.48 16.88 -17.25
CA GLY A 19 -8.18 16.03 -16.29
C GLY A 19 -8.94 14.93 -17.03
N PHE A 20 -8.34 13.76 -17.16
CA PHE A 20 -9.04 12.56 -17.62
C PHE A 20 -9.93 12.01 -16.47
N PRO A 21 -11.10 11.41 -16.74
CA PRO A 21 -12.07 10.92 -15.74
C PRO A 21 -11.63 9.64 -15.00
N TYR A 22 -10.35 9.48 -14.70
CA TYR A 22 -9.91 8.39 -13.83
C TYR A 22 -10.24 8.79 -12.39
N GLY A 23 -11.06 7.98 -11.71
CA GLY A 23 -11.24 8.10 -10.27
C GLY A 23 -9.94 7.77 -9.53
N GLY A 24 -9.87 8.04 -8.22
CA GLY A 24 -8.68 7.80 -7.39
C GLY A 24 -8.31 6.32 -7.16
N MET A 25 -8.85 5.39 -7.96
CA MET A 25 -8.62 3.96 -7.81
C MET A 25 -7.38 3.52 -8.57
N VAL A 26 -6.38 3.01 -7.86
CA VAL A 26 -5.13 2.50 -8.42
C VAL A 26 -4.92 1.06 -7.95
N SER A 27 -4.64 0.14 -8.88
CA SER A 27 -4.26 -1.23 -8.53
C SER A 27 -2.94 -1.59 -9.18
N PHE A 28 -2.05 -2.20 -8.40
CA PHE A 28 -0.74 -2.63 -8.89
C PHE A 28 -0.30 -3.91 -8.19
N ARG A 29 0.64 -4.61 -8.80
CA ARG A 29 1.28 -5.79 -8.21
C ARG A 29 2.60 -5.37 -7.60
N ILE A 30 2.80 -5.64 -6.32
CA ILE A 30 4.06 -5.33 -5.67
C ILE A 30 5.10 -6.39 -6.03
N ALA A 31 6.24 -5.94 -6.53
CA ALA A 31 7.33 -6.83 -6.90
C ALA A 31 8.21 -7.12 -5.68
N THR A 32 8.74 -8.33 -5.63
CA THR A 32 9.82 -8.72 -4.72
C THR A 32 11.17 -8.48 -5.37
N ARG A 33 12.21 -8.28 -4.55
CA ARG A 33 13.58 -8.07 -5.05
C ARG A 33 14.15 -9.27 -5.82
N THR A 34 13.73 -10.48 -5.44
CA THR A 34 14.07 -11.72 -6.16
C THR A 34 12.87 -12.17 -6.99
N PRO A 35 13.08 -12.67 -8.22
CA PRO A 35 12.01 -13.26 -9.03
C PRO A 35 11.23 -14.35 -8.29
N LEU A 36 9.94 -14.45 -8.60
CA LEU A 36 9.02 -15.44 -8.06
C LEU A 36 8.94 -16.63 -9.06
N GLU A 37 9.67 -17.71 -8.82
CA GLU A 37 9.83 -18.91 -9.67
C GLU A 37 9.40 -20.24 -9.01
N SER A 38 8.99 -20.26 -7.75
CA SER A 38 8.76 -21.44 -6.90
C SER A 38 7.55 -21.28 -5.96
N GLU A 39 7.05 -22.37 -5.36
CA GLU A 39 5.86 -22.35 -4.48
C GLU A 39 5.97 -21.41 -3.27
N GLY A 40 7.17 -21.21 -2.70
CA GLY A 40 7.40 -20.29 -1.58
C GLY A 40 7.29 -18.79 -1.93
N ASP A 41 6.95 -18.48 -3.17
CA ASP A 41 6.93 -17.11 -3.65
C ASP A 41 5.59 -16.39 -3.41
N ALA A 42 4.50 -17.14 -3.31
CA ALA A 42 3.23 -16.57 -2.87
C ALA A 42 3.33 -16.01 -1.43
N GLU A 43 4.01 -16.73 -0.53
CA GLU A 43 4.24 -16.30 0.85
C GLU A 43 5.15 -15.07 0.92
N LYS A 44 6.22 -15.02 0.12
CA LYS A 44 7.08 -13.83 0.04
C LYS A 44 6.34 -12.62 -0.51
N ALA A 45 5.59 -12.80 -1.59
CA ALA A 45 4.81 -11.74 -2.20
C ALA A 45 3.78 -11.16 -1.22
N HIS A 46 3.10 -12.05 -0.50
CA HIS A 46 2.20 -11.69 0.59
C HIS A 46 2.92 -10.89 1.69
N ALA A 47 4.05 -11.38 2.19
CA ALA A 47 4.81 -10.68 3.24
C ALA A 47 5.30 -9.30 2.78
N THR A 48 5.69 -9.16 1.51
CA THR A 48 6.05 -7.86 0.92
C THR A 48 4.85 -6.92 0.82
N ALA A 49 3.68 -7.42 0.40
CA ALA A 49 2.45 -6.63 0.35
C ALA A 49 2.01 -6.17 1.75
N GLU A 50 2.04 -7.06 2.74
CA GLU A 50 1.75 -6.76 4.14
C GLU A 50 2.73 -5.71 4.71
N THR A 51 4.02 -5.86 4.43
CA THR A 51 5.05 -4.88 4.86
C THR A 51 4.79 -3.52 4.22
N PHE A 52 4.42 -3.46 2.94
CA PHE A 52 4.08 -2.20 2.28
C PHE A 52 2.87 -1.54 2.94
N LEU A 53 1.77 -2.28 3.12
CA LEU A 53 0.53 -1.74 3.66
C LEU A 53 0.69 -1.24 5.10
N THR A 54 1.43 -1.98 5.92
CA THR A 54 1.71 -1.58 7.32
C THR A 54 2.74 -0.46 7.45
N SER A 55 3.49 -0.16 6.38
CA SER A 55 4.44 0.95 6.35
C SER A 55 3.82 2.28 5.92
N LEU A 56 2.64 2.28 5.29
CA LEU A 56 1.92 3.50 4.90
C LEU A 56 1.51 4.32 6.13
N ARG A 57 1.54 5.64 6.01
CA ARG A 57 1.25 6.58 7.11
C ARG A 57 0.01 7.42 6.85
N LEU A 58 -0.31 7.67 5.59
CA LEU A 58 -1.47 8.45 5.17
C LEU A 58 -2.61 7.54 4.71
N PHE A 59 -2.28 6.46 4.01
CA PHE A 59 -3.28 5.48 3.60
C PHE A 59 -3.73 4.65 4.81
N THR A 60 -5.03 4.61 5.05
CA THR A 60 -5.62 3.74 6.08
C THR A 60 -5.90 2.36 5.49
N LEU A 61 -5.52 1.31 6.21
CA LEU A 61 -5.86 -0.07 5.84
C LEU A 61 -7.37 -0.31 6.07
N ALA A 62 -8.16 -0.37 4.99
CA ALA A 62 -9.61 -0.58 5.06
C ALA A 62 -10.18 -1.17 3.77
N GLU A 63 -11.27 -1.91 3.88
CA GLU A 63 -11.98 -2.52 2.74
C GLU A 63 -12.90 -1.54 1.98
N SER A 64 -13.14 -0.36 2.56
CA SER A 64 -14.03 0.66 2.00
C SER A 64 -13.33 1.45 0.88
N LEU A 65 -14.10 2.09 0.00
CA LEU A 65 -13.58 2.85 -1.15
C LEU A 65 -14.34 4.17 -1.36
N GLY A 66 -13.68 5.18 -1.93
CA GLY A 66 -14.32 6.39 -2.44
C GLY A 66 -14.68 7.44 -1.38
N GLY A 67 -14.01 7.41 -0.23
CA GLY A 67 -14.09 8.45 0.80
C GLY A 67 -13.21 9.66 0.50
N VAL A 68 -13.25 10.63 1.41
CA VAL A 68 -12.34 11.80 1.43
C VAL A 68 -10.92 11.36 1.80
N GLU A 69 -10.81 10.28 2.59
CA GLU A 69 -9.56 9.72 3.10
C GLU A 69 -8.96 8.70 2.12
N SER A 70 -7.63 8.66 2.06
CA SER A 70 -6.89 7.67 1.30
C SER A 70 -6.91 6.30 1.97
N LEU A 71 -7.28 5.26 1.21
CA LEU A 71 -7.43 3.88 1.69
C LEU A 71 -6.58 2.90 0.90
N ALA A 72 -6.07 1.88 1.56
CA ALA A 72 -5.30 0.80 0.94
C ALA A 72 -5.83 -0.56 1.42
N GLU A 73 -5.76 -1.57 0.54
CA GLU A 73 -6.13 -2.95 0.90
C GLU A 73 -5.30 -4.00 0.15
N LEU A 74 -5.31 -5.21 0.72
CA LEU A 74 -4.88 -6.44 0.08
C LEU A 74 -6.12 -7.28 -0.27
N PRO A 75 -6.61 -7.28 -1.53
CA PRO A 75 -7.87 -7.93 -1.88
C PRO A 75 -7.88 -9.44 -1.59
N SER A 76 -6.73 -10.12 -1.63
CA SER A 76 -6.63 -11.56 -1.37
C SER A 76 -6.90 -11.95 0.09
N LEU A 77 -6.62 -11.07 1.05
CA LEU A 77 -6.90 -11.28 2.47
C LEU A 77 -8.25 -10.68 2.92
N MET A 78 -8.69 -9.64 2.23
CA MET A 78 -9.81 -8.82 2.67
C MET A 78 -11.07 -9.16 1.84
N THR A 79 -11.44 -8.30 0.91
CA THR A 79 -12.72 -8.36 0.20
C THR A 79 -12.95 -9.67 -0.57
N HIS A 80 -11.88 -10.38 -0.96
CA HIS A 80 -11.97 -11.65 -1.69
C HIS A 80 -11.42 -12.85 -0.92
N GLY A 81 -11.16 -12.71 0.39
CA GLY A 81 -10.58 -13.79 1.21
C GLY A 81 -11.43 -15.07 1.26
N SER A 82 -12.73 -14.98 1.01
CA SER A 82 -13.66 -16.11 0.95
C SER A 82 -13.62 -16.92 -0.36
N ILE A 83 -12.95 -16.43 -1.41
CA ILE A 83 -12.80 -17.11 -2.69
C ILE A 83 -11.58 -18.06 -2.62
N PRO A 84 -11.67 -19.32 -3.08
CA PRO A 84 -10.54 -20.24 -3.08
C PRO A 84 -9.31 -19.68 -3.83
N PRO A 85 -8.07 -19.96 -3.39
CA PRO A 85 -6.85 -19.40 -3.99
C PRO A 85 -6.73 -19.63 -5.52
N ALA A 86 -7.10 -20.82 -6.00
CA ALA A 86 -7.07 -21.14 -7.43
C ALA A 86 -8.07 -20.29 -8.25
N GLU A 87 -9.22 -19.98 -7.67
CA GLU A 87 -10.25 -19.16 -8.32
C GLU A 87 -9.89 -17.66 -8.26
N ARG A 88 -9.29 -17.19 -7.16
CA ARG A 88 -8.71 -15.83 -7.08
C ARG A 88 -7.62 -15.62 -8.13
N ALA A 89 -6.71 -16.59 -8.26
CA ALA A 89 -5.64 -16.54 -9.25
C ALA A 89 -6.20 -16.46 -10.69
N ALA A 90 -7.27 -17.20 -10.99
CA ALA A 90 -7.96 -17.13 -12.28
C ALA A 90 -8.60 -15.76 -12.56
N LEU A 91 -9.01 -15.04 -11.50
CA LEU A 91 -9.52 -13.66 -11.57
C LEU A 91 -8.40 -12.61 -11.59
N GLY A 92 -7.12 -13.02 -11.55
CA GLY A 92 -5.99 -12.12 -11.48
C GLY A 92 -5.80 -11.46 -10.11
N ILE A 93 -6.40 -12.02 -9.06
CA ILE A 93 -6.25 -11.58 -7.67
C ILE A 93 -5.17 -12.44 -7.01
N GLY A 94 -3.93 -11.97 -7.08
CA GLY A 94 -2.79 -12.61 -6.42
C GLY A 94 -2.53 -12.04 -5.03
N GLU A 95 -1.67 -12.71 -4.27
CA GLU A 95 -1.21 -12.28 -2.94
C GLU A 95 -0.30 -11.03 -2.99
N ASP A 96 0.04 -10.58 -4.18
CA ASP A 96 0.85 -9.40 -4.51
C ASP A 96 -0.01 -8.19 -4.95
N LEU A 97 -1.32 -8.35 -5.08
CA LEU A 97 -2.20 -7.31 -5.61
C LEU A 97 -2.53 -6.29 -4.53
N ILE A 98 -2.19 -5.02 -4.76
CA ILE A 98 -2.51 -3.91 -3.88
C ILE A 98 -3.55 -3.02 -4.56
N ARG A 99 -4.54 -2.58 -3.80
CA ARG A 99 -5.54 -1.59 -4.26
C ARG A 99 -5.50 -0.36 -3.37
N LEU A 100 -5.30 0.79 -4.01
CA LEU A 100 -5.35 2.11 -3.39
C LEU A 100 -6.60 2.85 -3.86
N SER A 101 -7.22 3.57 -2.93
CA SER A 101 -8.22 4.60 -3.17
C SER A 101 -7.62 5.91 -2.70
N CYS A 102 -7.12 6.73 -3.61
CA CYS A 102 -6.61 8.06 -3.28
C CYS A 102 -7.77 8.97 -2.89
N GLY A 103 -7.65 9.56 -1.69
CA GLY A 103 -8.53 10.59 -1.18
C GLY A 103 -8.20 11.97 -1.78
N VAL A 104 -8.44 13.01 -0.99
CA VAL A 104 -8.23 14.42 -1.41
C VAL A 104 -7.05 15.09 -0.69
N GLU A 105 -6.14 14.30 -0.10
CA GLU A 105 -4.89 14.79 0.47
C GLU A 105 -3.98 15.42 -0.59
N ASP A 106 -2.90 16.06 -0.15
CA ASP A 106 -1.89 16.60 -1.07
C ASP A 106 -1.24 15.47 -1.87
N GLY A 107 -1.21 15.63 -3.20
CA GLY A 107 -0.71 14.59 -4.10
C GLY A 107 0.77 14.28 -3.92
N GLU A 108 1.59 15.26 -3.54
CA GLU A 108 3.02 15.01 -3.27
C GLU A 108 3.20 14.20 -1.98
N ASP A 109 2.36 14.45 -0.98
CA ASP A 109 2.43 13.72 0.28
C ASP A 109 1.98 12.26 0.11
N LEU A 110 0.94 12.01 -0.70
CA LEU A 110 0.54 10.64 -1.07
C LEU A 110 1.65 9.89 -1.82
N VAL A 111 2.31 10.56 -2.77
CA VAL A 111 3.44 9.96 -3.50
C VAL A 111 4.61 9.66 -2.56
N ARG A 112 4.98 10.60 -1.67
CA ARG A 112 6.05 10.39 -0.68
C ARG A 112 5.75 9.22 0.25
N ASP A 113 4.49 9.06 0.66
CA ASP A 113 4.08 7.95 1.53
C ASP A 113 4.18 6.59 0.82
N ILE A 114 3.80 6.53 -0.45
CA ILE A 114 3.95 5.33 -1.28
C ILE A 114 5.44 5.01 -1.50
N GLU A 115 6.25 6.02 -1.84
CA GLU A 115 7.68 5.85 -2.07
C GLU A 115 8.41 5.31 -0.84
N GLN A 116 8.13 5.85 0.35
CA GLN A 116 8.76 5.37 1.59
C GLN A 116 8.31 3.95 1.94
N ALA A 117 7.03 3.61 1.73
CA ALA A 117 6.53 2.26 1.97
C ALA A 117 7.15 1.24 1.00
N LEU A 118 7.30 1.59 -0.29
CA LEU A 118 8.01 0.76 -1.27
C LEU A 118 9.48 0.57 -0.91
N GLN A 119 10.14 1.61 -0.42
CA GLN A 119 11.53 1.52 0.03
C GLN A 119 11.71 0.49 1.14
N ILE A 120 10.82 0.52 2.14
CA ILE A 120 10.84 -0.42 3.26
C ILE A 120 10.53 -1.84 2.78
N ALA A 121 9.46 -2.03 2.00
CA ALA A 121 8.94 -3.34 1.64
C ALA A 121 9.80 -4.08 0.60
N VAL A 122 10.32 -3.38 -0.41
CA VAL A 122 11.02 -4.00 -1.55
C VAL A 122 12.53 -3.98 -1.38
N TYR A 123 13.07 -2.86 -0.90
CA TYR A 123 14.51 -2.66 -0.81
C TYR A 123 15.08 -2.90 0.59
N GLY A 124 14.22 -3.02 1.60
CA GLY A 124 14.59 -3.11 3.01
C GLY A 124 14.94 -1.74 3.60
N ALA A 125 14.93 -1.62 4.93
CA ALA A 125 15.24 -0.39 5.65
C ALA A 125 16.71 0.03 5.47
N ALA A 126 17.04 0.66 4.35
CA ALA A 126 18.23 1.47 4.18
C ALA A 126 17.78 2.86 3.72
N VAL A 127 17.50 3.74 4.68
CA VAL A 127 17.34 5.18 4.43
C VAL A 127 18.51 5.90 5.10
N THR A 128 19.47 6.35 4.29
CA THR A 128 20.36 7.43 4.65
C THR A 128 19.87 8.67 3.93
N THR A 129 19.13 9.53 4.63
CA THR A 129 18.93 10.92 4.19
C THR A 129 20.30 11.62 4.21
N LYS A 130 20.82 11.98 3.04
CA LYS A 130 22.00 12.85 2.94
C LYS A 130 21.62 14.26 3.39
N THR A 131 21.98 14.64 4.62
CA THR A 131 22.41 16.01 4.92
C THR A 131 23.91 16.09 4.66
N ASN A 132 24.37 17.18 4.04
CA ASN A 132 25.75 17.38 3.57
C ASN A 132 26.82 16.98 4.60
N GLY A 133 27.56 15.89 4.34
CA GLY A 133 28.80 15.56 5.05
C GLY A 133 29.06 14.05 5.23
N VAL A 134 29.93 13.50 4.38
CA VAL A 134 30.69 12.23 4.52
C VAL A 134 29.89 11.00 5.00
N ALA A 135 29.51 10.14 4.06
CA ALA A 135 28.94 8.82 4.34
C ALA A 135 29.99 7.84 4.90
N LYS A 136 29.71 7.24 6.05
CA LYS A 136 30.30 5.97 6.50
C LYS A 136 29.17 4.93 6.59
N THR A 137 29.28 3.86 5.82
CA THR A 137 28.36 2.72 5.87
C THR A 137 28.85 1.73 6.93
N ASN A 138 28.00 1.35 7.89
CA ASN A 138 28.26 0.20 8.74
C ASN A 138 27.08 -0.77 8.68
N GLY A 139 27.38 -1.97 8.16
CA GLY A 139 26.98 -3.28 8.66
C GLY A 139 25.52 -3.51 9.10
N VAL A 140 24.87 -4.41 8.37
CA VAL A 140 23.71 -5.20 8.81
C VAL A 140 23.88 -5.75 10.23
N ASN A 141 22.88 -5.56 11.08
CA ASN A 141 22.68 -6.35 12.30
C ASN A 141 21.22 -6.30 12.76
N GLY A 142 20.61 -7.49 12.85
CA GLY A 142 19.61 -7.81 13.88
C GLY A 142 18.17 -7.34 13.66
N PHE A 143 17.34 -8.23 13.14
CA PHE A 143 15.94 -8.30 13.55
C PHE A 143 15.93 -8.61 15.06
N HIS A 144 15.35 -7.74 15.88
CA HIS A 144 15.05 -8.02 17.29
C HIS A 144 13.59 -7.65 17.55
N GLY A 145 12.93 -8.51 18.32
CA GLY A 145 11.48 -8.65 18.43
C GLY A 145 10.72 -7.37 18.73
N PHE A 146 9.48 -7.36 18.21
CA PHE A 146 8.38 -6.55 18.71
C PHE A 146 8.15 -6.92 20.19
N ALA A 147 8.61 -6.08 21.12
CA ALA A 147 8.21 -6.13 22.50
C ALA A 147 6.99 -5.23 22.66
N VAL A 148 5.86 -5.82 23.07
CA VAL A 148 4.68 -5.09 23.52
C VAL A 148 5.03 -4.50 24.89
N GLU A 149 5.31 -3.20 24.95
CA GLU A 149 5.43 -2.50 26.24
C GLU A 149 4.04 -2.40 26.88
N GLY A 150 3.95 -2.92 28.11
CA GLY A 150 2.74 -2.95 28.90
C GLY A 150 2.29 -1.55 29.34
N ASP A 151 0.98 -1.35 29.24
CA ASP A 151 0.22 -0.26 29.82
C ASP A 151 0.34 -0.28 31.36
N GLU A 152 1.18 0.59 31.93
CA GLU A 152 1.19 0.84 33.37
C GLU A 152 0.16 1.92 33.71
N THR A 153 -1.03 1.47 34.12
CA THR A 153 -2.02 2.31 34.80
C THR A 153 -1.45 2.80 36.15
N PRO A 154 -1.42 4.12 36.44
CA PRO A 154 -0.96 4.61 37.73
C PRO A 154 -1.97 4.30 38.85
N PRO A 155 -1.52 3.98 40.08
CA PRO A 155 -2.43 3.66 41.17
C PRO A 155 -3.16 4.91 41.69
N LEU A 156 -4.46 4.73 41.93
CA LEU A 156 -5.33 5.69 42.60
C LEU A 156 -4.86 5.88 44.05
N VAL A 157 -4.50 7.12 44.40
CA VAL A 157 -4.21 7.52 45.78
C VAL A 157 -5.54 7.71 46.52
N GLY A 158 -5.75 6.92 47.57
CA GLY A 158 -6.74 7.14 48.63
C GLY A 158 -6.10 7.77 49.86
#